data_AF-A0A8B7B9K3-F1
#
_entry.id   AF-A0A8B7B9K3-F1
#
_cell.length_a   1.000
_cell.length_b   1.000
_cell.length_c   1.000
_cell.angle_alpha   90.00
_cell.angle_beta   90.00
_cell.angle_gamma   90.00
#
_symmetry.space_group_name_H-M   'P 1'
#
loop_
_entity.id
_entity.type
_entity.pdbx_description
1 polymer ?
#
loop_
_entity_poly.entity_id
_entity_poly.type
_entity_poly.pdbx_seq_one_letter_code
_entity_poly.pdbx_strand_id
1 'polypeptide(L)'
;MELRNLTGVSEFILLGVSEDPKLQSLLFGLFLSMYLITLSGNLFILLAVSSDPHLHTPMYFFLSNLSLADIGFISTTVPKMLVNIQTQSKSITYVDCLTQMSSFFLFACLDSVFLTVMAYDRLVAICYPLHYTVIMNPRLCGLLVLVSILFSLLYSQLPISLLSQVTFCTDVEI
;
A
#
# COMPACT_ATOMS: atom_id res chain seq x y z
N MET A 1 -8.89 39.72 28.57
CA MET A 1 -8.03 38.58 28.24
C MET A 1 -8.94 37.47 27.76
N GLU A 2 -9.14 37.36 26.45
CA GLU A 2 -9.91 36.27 25.85
C GLU A 2 -8.97 35.18 25.36
N LEU A 3 -9.27 33.95 25.75
CA LEU A 3 -8.45 32.76 25.57
C LEU A 3 -8.70 32.21 24.15
N ARG A 4 -7.77 32.47 23.23
CA ARG A 4 -7.72 31.82 21.91
C ARG A 4 -7.51 30.32 22.11
N ASN A 5 -8.56 29.52 21.97
CA ASN A 5 -8.43 28.11 21.65
C ASN A 5 -8.40 27.97 20.11
N LEU A 6 -7.23 28.24 19.52
CA LEU A 6 -6.93 27.92 18.12
C LEU A 6 -6.43 26.47 18.04
N THR A 7 -7.31 25.49 18.27
CA THR A 7 -7.10 24.14 17.76
C THR A 7 -7.65 24.11 16.34
N GLY A 8 -6.93 24.76 15.42
CA GLY A 8 -7.19 24.68 13.98
C GLY A 8 -6.76 23.30 13.49
N VAL A 9 -7.66 22.32 13.57
CA VAL A 9 -7.51 21.06 12.84
C VAL A 9 -7.57 21.42 11.37
N SER A 10 -6.42 21.37 10.68
CA SER A 10 -6.35 21.54 9.23
C SER A 10 -7.00 20.33 8.58
N GLU A 11 -8.29 20.46 8.28
CA GLU A 11 -9.00 19.52 7.43
C GLU A 11 -8.47 19.66 6.00
N PHE A 12 -7.85 18.60 5.48
CA PHE A 12 -7.50 18.54 4.07
C PHE A 12 -8.74 18.12 3.30
N ILE A 13 -9.20 18.98 2.39
CA ILE A 13 -10.30 18.66 1.48
C ILE A 13 -9.71 17.79 0.37
N LEU A 14 -10.02 16.50 0.41
CA LEU A 14 -9.76 15.61 -0.72
C LEU A 14 -10.81 15.94 -1.79
N LEU A 15 -10.48 16.83 -2.73
CA LEU A 15 -11.38 17.27 -3.80
C LEU A 15 -11.85 16.01 -4.56
N GLY A 16 -13.09 15.58 -4.30
CA GLY A 16 -13.65 14.36 -4.86
C GLY A 16 -13.69 14.41 -6.38
N VAL A 17 -13.42 13.25 -7.00
CA VAL A 17 -13.30 13.03 -8.46
C VAL A 17 -14.53 13.51 -9.25
N SER A 18 -15.71 13.66 -8.64
CA SER A 18 -16.87 14.31 -9.26
C SER A 18 -17.91 14.80 -8.24
N GLU A 19 -18.64 15.87 -8.57
CA GLU A 19 -19.75 16.43 -7.80
C GLU A 19 -21.12 15.80 -8.12
N ASP A 20 -21.20 14.93 -9.15
CA ASP A 20 -22.46 14.30 -9.54
C ASP A 20 -22.78 13.08 -8.64
N PRO A 21 -23.90 13.10 -7.88
CA PRO A 21 -24.29 12.01 -6.99
C PRO A 21 -24.51 10.67 -7.71
N LYS A 22 -24.86 10.66 -9.00
CA LYS A 22 -24.95 9.43 -9.79
C LYS A 22 -23.58 8.83 -10.07
N LEU A 23 -22.59 9.66 -10.39
CA LEU A 23 -21.23 9.21 -10.65
C LEU A 23 -20.54 8.72 -9.37
N GLN A 24 -20.82 9.37 -8.24
CA GLN A 24 -20.34 8.95 -6.92
C GLN A 24 -20.84 7.54 -6.52
N SER A 25 -22.10 7.22 -6.80
CA SER A 25 -22.66 5.87 -6.58
C SER A 25 -21.99 4.81 -7.47
N LEU A 26 -21.74 5.13 -8.75
CA LEU A 26 -20.99 4.26 -9.65
C LEU A 26 -19.55 4.02 -9.18
N LEU A 27 -18.86 5.08 -8.75
CA LEU A 27 -17.50 4.99 -8.21
C LEU A 27 -17.46 4.14 -6.93
N PHE A 28 -18.43 4.29 -6.04
CA PHE A 28 -18.56 3.44 -4.85
C PHE A 28 -18.65 1.96 -5.23
N GLY A 29 -19.56 1.61 -6.16
CA GLY A 29 -19.71 0.24 -6.64
C GLY A 29 -18.43 -0.30 -7.30
N LEU A 30 -17.75 0.53 -8.09
CA LEU A 30 -16.49 0.18 -8.75
C LEU A 30 -15.37 -0.10 -7.73
N PHE A 31 -15.14 0.81 -6.78
CA PHE A 31 -14.11 0.64 -5.74
C PHE A 31 -14.41 -0.55 -4.83
N LEU A 32 -15.67 -0.76 -4.46
CA LEU A 32 -16.08 -1.91 -3.67
C LEU A 32 -15.86 -3.23 -4.43
N SER A 33 -16.21 -3.27 -5.72
CA SER A 33 -15.99 -4.44 -6.57
C SER A 33 -14.49 -4.75 -6.71
N MET A 34 -13.69 -3.74 -7.02
CA MET A 34 -12.22 -3.88 -7.09
C MET A 34 -11.65 -4.38 -5.76
N TYR A 35 -12.12 -3.85 -4.63
CA TYR A 35 -11.72 -4.30 -3.29
C TYR A 35 -11.99 -5.80 -3.09
N LEU A 36 -13.21 -6.25 -3.35
CA LEU A 36 -13.60 -7.64 -3.17
C LEU A 36 -12.82 -8.58 -4.09
N ILE A 37 -12.62 -8.19 -5.36
CA ILE A 37 -11.88 -8.98 -6.34
C ILE A 37 -10.41 -9.11 -5.94
N THR A 38 -9.75 -8.00 -5.57
CA THR A 38 -8.33 -8.03 -5.19
C THR A 38 -8.13 -8.77 -3.86
N LEU A 39 -9.02 -8.56 -2.87
CA LEU A 39 -8.94 -9.27 -1.59
C LEU A 39 -9.12 -10.78 -1.77
N SER A 40 -10.15 -11.19 -2.52
CA SER A 40 -10.41 -12.61 -2.78
C SER A 40 -9.30 -13.26 -3.61
N GLY A 41 -8.79 -12.57 -4.64
CA GLY A 41 -7.69 -13.05 -5.46
C GLY A 41 -6.41 -13.28 -4.65
N ASN A 42 -6.00 -12.30 -3.84
CA ASN A 42 -4.81 -12.42 -3.01
C ASN A 42 -4.98 -13.43 -1.88
N LEU A 43 -6.17 -13.54 -1.28
CA LEU A 43 -6.45 -14.58 -0.30
C LEU A 43 -6.38 -15.98 -0.92
N PHE A 44 -6.90 -16.14 -2.14
CA PHE A 44 -6.82 -17.40 -2.88
C PHE A 44 -5.37 -17.81 -3.16
N ILE A 45 -4.51 -16.86 -3.55
CA ILE A 45 -3.08 -17.11 -3.74
C ILE A 45 -2.44 -17.60 -2.43
N LEU A 46 -2.70 -16.93 -1.31
CA LEU A 46 -2.19 -17.35 0.01
C LEU A 46 -2.65 -18.77 0.40
N LEU A 47 -3.92 -19.07 0.18
CA LEU A 47 -4.49 -20.40 0.46
C LEU A 47 -3.90 -21.48 -0.46
N ALA A 48 -3.70 -21.18 -1.75
CA ALA A 48 -3.11 -22.11 -2.69
C ALA A 48 -1.64 -22.43 -2.33
N VAL A 49 -0.84 -21.40 -2.01
CA VAL A 49 0.57 -21.58 -1.64
C VAL A 49 0.72 -22.31 -0.31
N SER A 50 -0.18 -22.09 0.66
CA SER A 50 -0.13 -22.77 1.97
C SER A 50 -0.66 -24.20 1.94
N SER A 51 -1.56 -24.54 1.01
CA SER A 51 -2.17 -25.87 0.92
C SER A 51 -1.32 -26.87 0.15
N ASP A 52 -0.54 -26.43 -0.84
CA ASP A 52 0.27 -27.32 -1.68
C ASP A 52 1.77 -27.18 -1.38
N PRO A 53 2.40 -28.21 -0.77
CA PRO A 53 3.83 -28.19 -0.48
C PRO A 53 4.71 -28.18 -1.75
N HIS A 54 4.21 -28.58 -2.92
CA HIS A 54 4.96 -28.46 -4.19
C HIS A 54 5.11 -27.00 -4.64
N LEU A 55 4.23 -26.11 -4.17
CA LEU A 55 4.30 -24.68 -4.41
C LEU A 55 5.25 -23.98 -3.44
N HIS A 56 5.90 -24.66 -2.48
CA HIS A 56 6.93 -24.06 -1.60
C HIS A 56 8.27 -23.80 -2.32
N THR A 57 8.23 -23.19 -3.50
CA THR A 57 9.42 -22.66 -4.17
C THR A 57 9.63 -21.19 -3.77
N PRO A 58 10.89 -20.69 -3.84
CA PRO A 58 11.21 -19.30 -3.52
C PRO A 58 10.30 -18.27 -4.19
N MET A 59 9.92 -18.50 -5.46
CA MET A 59 9.02 -17.60 -6.18
C MET A 59 7.66 -17.46 -5.49
N TYR A 60 7.00 -18.57 -5.15
CA TYR A 60 5.68 -18.53 -4.51
C TYR A 60 5.74 -18.02 -3.07
N PHE A 61 6.88 -18.19 -2.38
CA PHE A 61 7.12 -17.54 -1.11
C PHE A 61 7.12 -16.00 -1.25
N PHE A 62 7.81 -15.45 -2.24
CA PHE A 62 7.75 -14.00 -2.52
C PHE A 62 6.36 -13.57 -2.98
N LEU A 63 5.68 -14.38 -3.79
CA LEU A 63 4.30 -14.11 -4.22
C LEU A 63 3.33 -14.04 -3.03
N SER A 64 3.49 -14.92 -2.04
CA SER A 64 2.69 -14.87 -0.81
C SER A 64 2.93 -13.59 -0.02
N ASN A 65 4.19 -13.11 0.06
CA ASN A 65 4.50 -11.84 0.71
C ASN A 65 3.93 -10.65 -0.07
N LEU A 66 3.98 -10.68 -1.41
CA LEU A 66 3.35 -9.70 -2.29
C LEU A 66 1.84 -9.66 -2.08
N SER A 67 1.16 -10.81 -2.04
CA SER A 67 -0.28 -10.88 -1.78
C SER A 67 -0.67 -10.33 -0.41
N LEU A 68 0.18 -10.51 0.61
CA LEU A 68 -0.04 -9.91 1.92
C LEU A 68 0.12 -8.37 1.87
N ALA A 69 1.11 -7.87 1.12
CA ALA A 69 1.31 -6.44 0.90
C ALA A 69 0.12 -5.81 0.16
N ASP A 70 -0.37 -6.44 -0.91
CA ASP A 70 -1.56 -6.01 -1.66
C ASP A 70 -2.82 -5.92 -0.77
N ILE A 71 -3.04 -6.92 0.09
CA ILE A 71 -4.16 -6.90 1.04
C ILE A 71 -4.02 -5.73 2.03
N GLY A 72 -2.81 -5.50 2.53
CA GLY A 72 -2.52 -4.35 3.40
C GLY A 72 -2.77 -3.00 2.69
N PHE A 73 -2.30 -2.88 1.45
CA PHE A 73 -2.48 -1.69 0.63
C PHE A 73 -3.95 -1.37 0.38
N ILE A 74 -4.71 -2.36 -0.07
CA ILE A 74 -6.11 -2.15 -0.43
C ILE A 74 -6.98 -1.92 0.81
N SER A 75 -6.65 -2.57 1.94
CA SER A 75 -7.35 -2.38 3.21
C SER A 75 -7.06 -1.03 3.87
N THR A 76 -5.95 -0.37 3.55
CA THR A 76 -5.65 0.98 4.08
C THR A 76 -6.21 2.09 3.20
N THR A 77 -6.24 1.88 1.88
CA THR A 77 -6.65 2.93 0.91
C THR A 77 -8.15 2.92 0.61
N VAL A 78 -8.73 1.75 0.34
CA VAL A 78 -10.10 1.66 -0.19
C VAL A 78 -11.19 1.94 0.86
N PRO A 79 -11.10 1.43 2.11
CA PRO A 79 -12.09 1.77 3.14
C PRO A 79 -12.18 3.27 3.41
N LYS A 80 -11.05 3.98 3.43
CA LYS A 80 -11.05 5.45 3.57
C LYS A 80 -11.74 6.15 2.41
N MET A 81 -11.49 5.74 1.16
CA MET A 81 -12.19 6.28 -0.01
C MET A 81 -13.70 5.99 0.04
N LEU A 82 -14.10 4.77 0.43
CA LEU A 82 -15.51 4.37 0.53
C LEU A 82 -16.25 5.16 1.61
N VAL A 83 -15.66 5.34 2.79
CA VAL A 83 -16.24 6.16 3.87
C VAL A 83 -16.38 7.61 3.44
N ASN A 84 -15.35 8.19 2.79
CA ASN A 84 -15.40 9.56 2.27
C ASN A 84 -16.53 9.75 1.25
N ILE A 85 -16.77 8.74 0.40
CA ILE A 85 -17.89 8.73 -0.55
C ILE A 85 -19.23 8.62 0.17
N GLN A 86 -19.34 7.84 1.25
CA GLN A 86 -20.60 7.61 1.95
C GLN A 86 -21.02 8.79 2.83
N THR A 87 -20.09 9.44 3.52
CA THR A 87 -20.41 10.54 4.46
C THR A 87 -20.56 11.89 3.77
N GLN A 88 -20.18 12.02 2.49
CA GLN A 88 -20.03 13.29 1.75
C GLN A 88 -19.16 14.34 2.46
N SER A 89 -18.54 14.00 3.60
CA SER A 89 -17.64 14.86 4.36
C SER A 89 -16.25 14.69 3.76
N LYS A 90 -15.87 15.62 2.88
CA LYS A 90 -14.59 15.61 2.15
C LYS A 90 -13.36 15.88 3.05
N SER A 91 -13.54 15.91 4.37
CA SER A 91 -12.48 16.24 5.32
C SER A 91 -11.74 14.98 5.79
N ILE A 92 -10.46 14.92 5.44
CA ILE A 92 -9.51 14.02 6.07
C ILE A 92 -8.68 14.84 7.05
N THR A 93 -8.43 14.29 8.24
CA THR A 93 -7.53 14.95 9.20
C THR A 93 -6.10 14.94 8.63
N TYR A 94 -5.29 15.95 8.97
CA TYR A 94 -3.89 16.00 8.54
C TYR A 94 -3.11 14.72 8.89
N VAL A 95 -3.36 14.16 10.08
CA VAL A 95 -2.75 12.91 10.55
C VAL A 95 -3.18 11.74 9.66
N ASP A 96 -4.48 11.65 9.33
CA ASP A 96 -5.01 10.60 8.47
C ASP A 96 -4.48 10.65 7.04
N CYS A 97 -4.29 11.87 6.50
CA CYS A 97 -3.67 12.10 5.19
C CYS A 97 -2.22 11.61 5.18
N LEU A 98 -1.46 12.01 6.19
CA LEU A 98 -0.05 11.66 6.31
C LEU A 98 0.14 10.15 6.47
N THR A 99 -0.68 9.50 7.31
CA THR A 99 -0.67 8.04 7.45
C THR A 99 -1.04 7.36 6.13
N GLN A 100 -2.07 7.82 5.41
CA GLN A 100 -2.46 7.22 4.12
C GLN A 100 -1.35 7.34 3.07
N MET A 101 -0.73 8.51 2.94
CA MET A 101 0.39 8.73 2.02
C MET A 101 1.60 7.86 2.40
N SER A 102 1.93 7.76 3.70
CA SER A 102 3.03 6.92 4.16
C SER A 102 2.81 5.44 3.85
N SER A 103 1.60 4.93 4.10
CA SER A 103 1.22 3.56 3.78
C SER A 103 1.28 3.32 2.27
N PHE A 104 0.80 4.27 1.46
CA PHE A 104 0.85 4.17 0.00
C PHE A 104 2.29 4.01 -0.50
N PHE A 105 3.22 4.86 -0.06
CA PHE A 105 4.62 4.76 -0.45
C PHE A 105 5.30 3.48 0.07
N LEU A 106 4.95 3.05 1.28
CA LEU A 106 5.47 1.81 1.85
C LEU A 106 5.08 0.59 1.00
N PHE A 107 3.79 0.42 0.71
CA PHE A 107 3.30 -0.71 -0.07
C PHE A 107 3.76 -0.65 -1.53
N ALA A 108 3.68 0.51 -2.19
CA ALA A 108 4.16 0.66 -3.56
C ALA A 108 5.66 0.31 -3.71
N CYS A 109 6.47 0.67 -2.71
CA CYS A 109 7.88 0.29 -2.66
C CYS A 109 8.04 -1.22 -2.44
N LEU A 110 7.32 -1.81 -1.49
CA LEU A 110 7.33 -3.26 -1.23
C LEU A 110 6.99 -4.05 -2.50
N ASP A 111 5.91 -3.67 -3.19
CA ASP A 111 5.45 -4.35 -4.40
C ASP A 111 6.52 -4.32 -5.49
N SER A 112 7.11 -3.15 -5.73
CA SER A 112 8.17 -2.95 -6.71
C SER A 112 9.43 -3.77 -6.39
N VAL A 113 9.82 -3.84 -5.11
CA VAL A 113 10.98 -4.62 -4.67
C VAL A 113 10.69 -6.11 -4.79
N PHE A 114 9.52 -6.59 -4.36
CA PHE A 114 9.17 -8.00 -4.50
C PHE A 114 9.05 -8.44 -5.96
N LEU A 115 8.46 -7.62 -6.85
CA LEU A 115 8.46 -7.87 -8.29
C LEU A 115 9.89 -7.98 -8.84
N THR A 116 10.80 -7.13 -8.39
CA THR A 116 12.21 -7.15 -8.79
C THR A 116 12.92 -8.42 -8.28
N VAL A 117 12.67 -8.83 -7.03
CA VAL A 117 13.24 -10.05 -6.45
C VAL A 117 12.70 -11.30 -7.16
N MET A 118 11.42 -11.33 -7.53
CA MET A 118 10.85 -12.42 -8.34
C MET A 118 11.43 -12.45 -9.76
N ALA A 119 11.66 -11.29 -10.39
CA ALA A 119 12.33 -11.23 -11.69
C ALA A 119 13.78 -11.73 -11.59
N TYR A 120 14.49 -11.39 -10.51
CA TYR A 120 15.82 -11.91 -10.21
C TYR A 120 15.81 -13.43 -9.98
N ASP A 121 14.86 -13.96 -9.22
CA ASP A 121 14.66 -15.39 -9.04
C ASP A 121 14.56 -16.14 -10.37
N ARG A 122 13.69 -15.64 -11.27
CA ARG A 122 13.51 -16.21 -12.61
C ARG A 122 14.76 -16.11 -13.47
N LEU A 123 15.51 -15.00 -13.38
CA LEU A 123 16.77 -14.84 -14.08
C LEU A 123 17.82 -15.86 -13.61
N VAL A 124 17.98 -16.06 -12.31
CA VAL A 124 18.94 -17.04 -11.76
C VAL A 124 18.53 -18.46 -12.13
N ALA A 125 17.23 -18.77 -12.09
CA ALA A 125 16.72 -20.08 -12.50
C ALA A 125 17.05 -20.42 -13.97
N ILE A 126 17.01 -19.44 -14.87
CA ILE A 126 17.32 -19.62 -16.30
C ILE A 126 18.83 -19.66 -16.56
N CYS A 127 19.58 -18.72 -15.99
CA CYS A 127 21.01 -18.57 -16.27
C CYS A 127 21.89 -19.58 -15.53
N TYR A 128 21.46 -20.04 -14.34
CA TYR A 128 22.28 -20.89 -13.46
C TYR A 128 21.46 -22.04 -12.82
N PRO A 129 20.86 -22.94 -13.61
CA PRO A 129 19.95 -23.97 -13.10
C PRO A 129 20.59 -24.92 -12.08
N LEU A 130 21.87 -25.33 -12.28
CA LEU A 130 22.57 -26.22 -11.35
C LEU A 130 22.93 -25.57 -10.00
N HIS A 131 23.08 -24.24 -9.96
CA HIS A 131 23.44 -23.51 -8.75
C HIS A 131 22.24 -22.81 -8.10
N TYR A 132 21.04 -22.92 -8.69
CA TYR A 132 19.84 -22.24 -8.23
C TYR A 132 19.50 -22.54 -6.77
N THR A 133 19.55 -23.81 -6.36
CA THR A 133 19.23 -24.22 -4.98
C THR A 133 20.25 -23.75 -3.94
N VAL A 134 21.49 -23.49 -4.36
CA VAL A 134 22.55 -22.96 -3.50
C VAL A 134 22.42 -21.44 -3.38
N ILE A 135 22.10 -20.76 -4.48
CA ILE A 135 21.92 -19.30 -4.52
C ILE A 135 20.62 -18.91 -3.82
N MET A 136 19.48 -19.46 -4.24
CA MET A 136 18.15 -19.14 -3.72
C MET A 136 17.76 -20.05 -2.54
N ASN A 137 18.56 -19.99 -1.48
CA ASN A 137 18.30 -20.73 -0.23
C ASN A 137 17.18 -20.04 0.59
N PRO A 138 16.30 -20.79 1.28
CA PRO A 138 15.31 -20.25 2.22
C PRO A 138 15.84 -19.16 3.17
N ARG A 139 17.08 -19.27 3.65
CA ARG A 139 17.70 -18.23 4.50
C ARG A 139 17.90 -16.91 3.77
N LEU A 140 18.34 -16.97 2.51
CA LEU A 140 18.49 -15.78 1.67
C LEU A 140 17.11 -15.19 1.34
N CYS A 141 16.11 -16.02 1.04
CA CYS A 141 14.75 -15.55 0.81
C CYS A 141 14.19 -14.78 2.02
N GLY A 142 14.35 -15.32 3.23
CA GLY A 142 13.97 -14.62 4.46
C GLY A 142 14.73 -13.31 4.67
N LEU A 143 16.03 -13.29 4.37
CA LEU A 143 16.84 -12.07 4.43
C LEU A 143 16.37 -11.02 3.40
N LEU A 144 16.08 -11.43 2.17
CA LEU A 144 15.58 -10.55 1.11
C LEU A 144 14.23 -9.93 1.50
N VAL A 145 13.31 -10.70 2.08
CA VAL A 145 12.04 -10.17 2.61
C VAL A 145 12.31 -9.14 3.72
N LEU A 146 13.18 -9.45 4.67
CA LEU A 146 13.52 -8.54 5.77
C LEU A 146 14.13 -7.22 5.26
N VAL A 147 15.10 -7.30 4.35
CA VAL A 147 15.72 -6.13 3.73
C VAL A 147 14.70 -5.33 2.94
N SER A 148 13.80 -5.99 2.20
CA SER A 148 12.74 -5.31 1.45
C SER A 148 11.84 -4.50 2.38
N ILE A 149 11.41 -5.10 3.50
CA ILE A 149 10.57 -4.43 4.50
C ILE A 149 11.30 -3.23 5.12
N LEU A 150 12.56 -3.40 5.56
CA LEU A 150 13.33 -2.31 6.15
C LEU A 150 13.57 -1.17 5.16
N PHE A 151 13.89 -1.49 3.91
CA PHE A 151 14.09 -0.52 2.85
C PHE A 151 12.81 0.27 2.56
N SER A 152 11.67 -0.41 2.40
CA SER A 152 10.38 0.26 2.15
C SER A 152 9.92 1.10 3.35
N LEU A 153 10.18 0.65 4.58
CA LEU A 153 9.96 1.45 5.79
C LEU A 153 10.78 2.75 5.75
N LEU A 154 12.08 2.66 5.50
CA LEU A 154 12.94 3.85 5.39
C LEU A 154 12.50 4.78 4.27
N TYR A 155 12.14 4.24 3.10
CA TYR A 155 11.69 5.01 1.96
C TYR A 155 10.39 5.78 2.24
N SER A 156 9.44 5.15 2.94
CA SER A 156 8.16 5.77 3.31
C SER A 156 8.31 6.98 4.26
N GLN A 157 9.40 7.08 5.02
CA GLN A 157 9.67 8.19 5.93
C GLN A 157 10.16 9.47 5.22
N LEU A 158 10.71 9.34 4.01
CA LEU A 158 11.19 10.46 3.21
C LEU A 158 10.06 11.46 2.86
N PRO A 159 8.92 11.03 2.29
CA PRO A 159 7.82 11.94 2.00
C PRO A 159 7.23 12.59 3.25
N ILE A 160 7.17 11.88 4.39
CA ILE A 160 6.71 12.45 5.67
C ILE A 160 7.63 13.57 6.14
N SER A 161 8.94 13.32 6.10
CA SER A 161 9.95 14.30 6.51
C SER A 161 9.90 15.55 5.63
N LEU A 162 9.76 15.36 4.31
CA LEU A 162 9.61 16.46 3.36
C LEU A 162 8.31 17.24 3.62
N LEU A 163 7.18 16.57 3.83
CA LEU A 163 5.89 17.22 4.10
C LEU A 163 5.88 18.00 5.42
N SER A 164 6.60 17.51 6.44
CA SER A 164 6.70 18.19 7.74
C SER A 164 7.50 19.50 7.66
N GLN A 165 8.37 19.64 6.67
CA GLN A 165 9.14 20.86 6.40
C GLN A 165 8.37 21.86 5.54
N VAL A 166 7.28 21.43 4.89
CA VAL A 166 6.39 22.35 4.16
C VAL A 166 5.50 23.05 5.18
N THR A 167 5.86 24.29 5.51
CA THR A 167 4.97 25.20 6.23
C THR A 167 3.72 25.45 5.38
N PHE A 168 2.59 24.85 5.75
CA PHE A 168 1.32 25.16 5.09
C PHE A 168 0.96 26.62 5.36
N CYS A 169 1.12 27.48 4.35
CA CYS A 169 0.66 28.85 4.39
C CYS A 169 -0.86 28.85 4.24
N THR A 170 -1.56 29.14 5.32
CA THR A 170 -3.00 29.42 5.29
C THR A 170 -3.23 30.84 4.77
N ASP A 171 -3.24 31.01 3.46
CA ASP A 171 -3.91 32.17 2.83
C ASP A 171 -5.21 31.68 2.22
N VAL A 172 -6.25 31.71 3.05
CA VAL A 172 -7.64 31.72 2.60
C VAL A 172 -8.01 33.20 2.48
N GLU A 173 -7.99 33.73 1.26
CA GLU A 173 -8.86 34.87 0.94
C GLU A 173 -10.12 34.36 0.26
N ILE A 174 -11.23 34.85 0.82
CA ILE A 174 -12.64 34.50 0.65
C ILE A 174 -13.13 34.82 -0.76
#